data_AF-A0A6P0XNT8-F1
#
_entry.id   AF-A0A6P0XNT8-F1
#
_cell.length_a   1.000
_cell.length_b   1.000
_cell.length_c   1.000
_cell.angle_alpha   90.00
_cell.angle_beta   90.00
_cell.angle_gamma   90.00
#
_symmetry.space_group_name_H-M   'P 1'
#
loop_
_entity.id
_entity.type
_entity.pdbx_description
1 polymer ?
#
loop_
_entity_poly.entity_id
_entity_poly.type
_entity_poly.pdbx_seq_one_letter_code
_entity_poly.pdbx_strand_id
1 'polypeptide(L)'
;MNKRATQLQYQLCNWLNRNSQLLVNYQNQYIAYNTQGIIVHSYNLAETLELAKASRRPFAIYYWGGESKQSSLPLIRLRATKPNQWSP
;
A
#
# COMPACT_ATOMS: atom_id res chain seq x y z
N MET A 1 -8.66 -11.43 17.11
CA MET A 1 -8.37 -10.70 15.85
C MET A 1 -9.66 -10.52 15.08
N ASN A 2 -9.92 -9.31 14.56
CA ASN A 2 -11.17 -8.96 13.91
C ASN A 2 -11.19 -9.51 12.46
N LYS A 3 -11.99 -10.54 12.19
CA LYS A 3 -11.99 -11.31 10.92
C LYS A 3 -12.12 -10.42 9.67
N ARG A 4 -12.86 -9.31 9.78
CA ARG A 4 -13.09 -8.35 8.68
C ARG A 4 -11.82 -7.61 8.26
N ALA A 5 -10.95 -7.24 9.21
CA ALA A 5 -9.71 -6.54 8.89
C ALA A 5 -8.73 -7.45 8.14
N THR A 6 -8.66 -8.72 8.54
CA THR A 6 -7.83 -9.74 7.88
C THR A 6 -8.31 -10.04 6.46
N GLN A 7 -9.63 -10.06 6.24
CA GLN A 7 -10.20 -10.26 4.91
C GLN A 7 -9.91 -9.09 3.97
N LEU A 8 -10.09 -7.84 4.44
CA LEU A 8 -9.77 -6.65 3.65
C LEU A 8 -8.28 -6.61 3.28
N GLN A 9 -7.40 -6.91 4.23
CA GLN A 9 -5.97 -6.98 3.99
C GLN A 9 -5.61 -8.02 2.93
N TYR A 10 -6.19 -9.22 3.00
CA TYR A 10 -5.98 -10.26 2.00
C TYR A 10 -6.45 -9.82 0.60
N GLN A 11 -7.60 -9.15 0.52
CA GLN A 11 -8.12 -8.64 -0.75
C GLN A 11 -7.23 -7.55 -1.35
N LEU A 12 -6.69 -6.64 -0.54
CA LEU A 12 -5.75 -5.61 -0.98
C LEU A 12 -4.46 -6.21 -1.52
N CYS A 13 -3.86 -7.17 -0.80
CA CYS A 13 -2.67 -7.88 -1.27
C CYS A 13 -2.92 -8.65 -2.57
N ASN A 14 -4.06 -9.34 -2.68
CA ASN A 14 -4.43 -10.06 -3.90
C ASN A 14 -4.60 -9.13 -5.09
N TRP A 15 -5.20 -7.95 -4.88
CA TRP A 15 -5.33 -6.94 -5.93
C TRP A 15 -3.94 -6.46 -6.37
N LEU A 16 -3.06 -6.13 -5.42
CA LEU A 16 -1.70 -5.66 -5.73
C LEU A 16 -0.92 -6.68 -6.56
N ASN A 17 -0.94 -7.96 -6.14
CA ASN A 17 -0.21 -9.02 -6.84
C ASN A 17 -0.70 -9.22 -8.28
N ARG A 18 -2.02 -9.21 -8.49
CA ARG A 18 -2.63 -9.37 -9.82
C ARG A 18 -2.34 -8.19 -10.74
N ASN A 19 -2.18 -6.99 -10.18
CA ASN A 19 -1.99 -5.75 -10.93
C ASN A 19 -0.55 -5.23 -10.88
N SER A 20 0.41 -6.03 -10.41
CA SER A 20 1.81 -5.62 -10.22
C SER A 20 2.47 -5.07 -11.49
N GLN A 21 2.13 -5.62 -12.65
CA GLN A 21 2.61 -5.14 -13.95
C GLN A 21 2.13 -3.72 -14.28
N LEU A 22 0.91 -3.34 -13.85
CA LEU A 22 0.39 -1.98 -14.03
C LEU A 22 1.20 -0.96 -13.22
N LEU A 23 1.75 -1.37 -12.07
CA LEU A 23 2.47 -0.50 -11.14
C LEU A 23 3.83 -0.04 -11.67
N VAL A 24 4.39 -0.78 -12.65
CA VAL A 24 5.63 -0.42 -13.34
C VAL A 24 5.52 0.95 -14.01
N ASN A 25 4.31 1.33 -14.46
CA ASN A 25 4.07 2.64 -15.08
C ASN A 25 4.14 3.82 -14.10
N TYR A 26 4.12 3.55 -12.79
CA TYR A 26 4.09 4.57 -11.73
C TYR A 26 5.42 4.62 -10.97
N GLN A 27 6.52 4.52 -11.71
CA GLN A 27 7.85 4.48 -11.12
C GLN A 27 8.18 5.73 -10.32
N ASN A 28 8.75 5.52 -9.14
CA ASN A 28 9.10 6.52 -8.13
C ASN A 28 7.89 7.29 -7.58
N GLN A 29 6.68 6.75 -7.71
CA GLN A 29 5.47 7.36 -7.18
C GLN A 29 4.89 6.53 -6.03
N TYR A 30 4.21 7.24 -5.14
CA TYR A 30 3.30 6.66 -4.17
C TYR A 30 1.95 6.43 -4.85
N ILE A 31 1.37 5.26 -4.62
CA ILE A 31 0.13 4.81 -5.25
C ILE A 31 -0.84 4.43 -4.14
N ALA A 32 -1.93 5.16 -4.01
CA ALA A 32 -3.06 4.74 -3.21
C ALA A 32 -3.99 3.86 -4.04
N TYR A 33 -4.31 2.67 -3.54
CA TYR A 33 -5.16 1.71 -4.24
C TYR A 33 -6.09 0.99 -3.28
N ASN A 34 -7.12 0.38 -3.84
CA ASN A 34 -8.03 -0.52 -3.14
C ASN A 34 -8.40 -1.73 -4.03
N THR A 35 -9.39 -2.53 -3.60
CA THR A 35 -9.85 -3.71 -4.35
C THR A 35 -10.52 -3.39 -5.69
N GLN A 36 -10.86 -2.12 -5.93
CA GLN A 36 -11.50 -1.64 -7.15
C GLN A 36 -10.49 -1.05 -8.13
N GLY A 37 -9.33 -0.58 -7.67
CA GLY A 37 -8.37 0.09 -8.54
C GLY A 37 -7.39 1.00 -7.82
N ILE A 38 -6.62 1.73 -8.62
CA ILE A 38 -5.83 2.88 -8.17
C ILE A 38 -6.80 4.03 -7.90
N ILE A 39 -6.66 4.67 -6.74
CA ILE A 39 -7.43 5.84 -6.33
C ILE A 39 -6.70 7.11 -6.77
N VAL A 40 -5.40 7.19 -6.44
CA VAL A 40 -4.55 8.33 -6.74
C VAL A 40 -3.09 7.90 -6.71
N HIS A 41 -2.24 8.60 -7.43
CA HIS A 41 -0.79 8.44 -7.35
C HIS A 41 -0.11 9.82 -7.42
N SER A 42 1.02 9.98 -6.74
CA SER A 42 1.87 11.16 -6.82
C SER A 42 3.29 10.83 -6.38
N TYR A 43 4.25 11.66 -6.77
CA TYR A 43 5.61 11.63 -6.23
C TYR A 43 5.66 12.03 -4.75
N ASN A 44 4.61 12.69 -4.24
CA ASN A 44 4.53 13.14 -2.86
C ASN A 44 3.56 12.26 -2.04
N LEU A 45 4.08 11.68 -0.95
CA LEU A 45 3.28 10.85 -0.05
C LEU A 45 2.17 11.63 0.66
N ALA A 46 2.45 12.86 1.11
CA ALA A 46 1.48 13.67 1.84
C ALA A 46 0.28 14.01 0.95
N GLU A 47 0.53 14.43 -0.29
CA GLU A 47 -0.50 14.66 -1.30
C GLU A 47 -1.30 13.39 -1.61
N THR A 48 -0.61 12.26 -1.83
CA THR A 48 -1.24 10.96 -2.07
C THR A 48 -2.18 10.57 -0.93
N LEU A 49 -1.77 10.79 0.32
CA LEU A 49 -2.58 10.51 1.50
C LEU A 49 -3.79 11.44 1.63
N GLU A 50 -3.62 12.73 1.35
CA GLU A 50 -4.70 13.72 1.39
C GLU A 50 -5.81 13.35 0.40
N LEU A 51 -5.42 13.11 -0.85
CA LEU A 51 -6.34 12.74 -1.93
C LEU A 51 -6.97 11.36 -1.69
N ALA A 52 -6.22 10.40 -1.17
CA ALA A 52 -6.76 9.08 -0.82
C ALA A 52 -7.78 9.16 0.32
N LYS A 53 -7.52 9.98 1.36
CA LYS A 53 -8.48 10.21 2.45
C LYS A 53 -9.76 10.88 1.96
N ALA A 54 -9.64 11.82 1.02
CA ALA A 54 -10.80 12.49 0.41
C ALA A 54 -11.75 11.50 -0.29
N SER A 55 -11.24 10.35 -0.75
CA SER A 55 -12.07 9.30 -1.37
C SER A 55 -13.06 8.62 -0.41
N ARG A 56 -12.84 8.73 0.92
CA ARG A 56 -13.60 8.05 1.98
C ARG A 56 -13.71 6.52 1.80
N ARG A 57 -12.79 5.92 1.06
CA ARG A 57 -12.71 4.48 0.83
C ARG A 57 -11.52 3.89 1.59
N PRO A 58 -11.59 2.62 2.01
CA PRO A 58 -10.40 1.93 2.51
C PRO A 58 -9.36 1.84 1.39
N PHE A 59 -8.11 2.16 1.72
CA PHE A 59 -7.00 2.14 0.78
C PHE A 59 -5.73 1.61 1.43
N ALA A 60 -4.80 1.14 0.59
CA ALA A 60 -3.41 0.88 0.95
C ALA A 60 -2.51 1.77 0.09
N ILE A 61 -1.32 2.09 0.61
CA ILE A 61 -0.28 2.80 -0.13
C ILE A 61 0.79 1.81 -0.56
N TYR A 62 1.20 1.90 -1.82
CA TYR A 62 2.35 1.21 -2.37
C TYR A 62 3.32 2.23 -2.96
N TYR A 63 4.63 2.00 -2.83
CA TYR A 63 5.66 2.82 -3.45
C TYR A 63 6.53 1.93 -4.34
N TRP A 64 6.59 2.24 -5.63
CA TRP A 64 7.47 1.54 -6.58
C TRP A 64 8.76 2.35 -6.75
N GLY A 65 9.75 2.09 -5.90
CA GLY A 65 11.08 2.70 -6.03
C GLY A 65 11.88 2.01 -7.14
N GLY A 66 12.24 2.76 -8.18
CA GLY A 66 13.27 2.33 -9.12
C GLY A 66 14.64 2.37 -8.45
N GLU A 67 15.28 1.21 -8.35
CA GLU A 67 16.68 0.98 -7.98
C GLU A 67 17.38 2.09 -7.16
N SER A 68 17.16 2.11 -5.85
CA SER A 68 18.30 2.38 -4.97
C SER A 68 19.15 1.11 -4.94
N LYS A 69 20.43 1.21 -5.33
CA LYS A 69 21.46 0.16 -5.16
C LYS A 69 21.21 -0.62 -3.86
N GLN A 70 21.07 -1.94 -3.99
CA GLN A 70 20.52 -2.88 -2.99
C GLN A 70 18.99 -2.84 -2.83
N SER A 71 18.28 -3.21 -3.90
CA SER A 71 16.90 -3.64 -3.79
C SER A 71 16.85 -5.14 -3.52
N SER A 72 17.21 -5.56 -2.31
CA SER A 72 16.63 -6.78 -1.77
C SER A 72 15.13 -6.50 -1.70
N LEU A 73 14.34 -7.15 -2.56
CA LEU A 73 12.89 -7.15 -2.50
C LEU A 73 12.50 -7.17 -1.02
N PRO A 74 11.80 -6.15 -0.46
CA PRO A 74 11.42 -6.21 0.92
C PRO A 74 10.45 -7.39 1.02
N LEU A 75 10.95 -8.51 1.52
CA LEU A 75 10.13 -9.63 1.94
C LEU A 75 9.19 -9.02 2.97
N ILE A 76 7.93 -8.81 2.61
CA ILE A 76 6.94 -8.17 3.46
C ILE A 76 6.71 -9.10 4.67
N ARG A 77 7.50 -8.93 5.73
CA ARG A 77 7.30 -9.60 7.01
C ARG A 77 6.34 -8.75 7.81
N LEU A 78 5.06 -9.11 7.75
CA LEU A 78 4.00 -8.49 8.55
C LEU A 78 4.19 -8.88 10.02
N ARG A 79 4.70 -7.97 10.84
CA ARG A 79 4.60 -8.10 12.31
C ARG A 79 3.24 -7.54 12.71
N ALA A 80 2.33 -8.42 13.09
CA ALA A 80 1.08 -8.01 13.72
C ALA A 80 1.41 -7.40 15.09
N THR A 81 1.42 -6.08 15.21
CA THR A 81 1.43 -5.44 16.52
C THR A 81 0.02 -5.55 17.11
N LYS A 82 -0.06 -6.12 18.31
CA LYS A 82 -1.27 -6.06 19.13
C LYS A 82 -1.53 -4.58 19.51
N PRO A 83 -2.79 -4.16 19.74
CA PRO A 83 -3.17 -2.74 19.88
C PRO A 83 -2.58 -1.96 21.06
N ASN A 84 -1.71 -2.55 21.89
CA ASN A 84 -1.35 -2.01 23.20
C ASN A 84 0.13 -2.10 23.57
N GLN A 85 1.06 -2.15 22.61
CA GLN A 85 2.48 -1.89 22.89
C GLN A 85 3.11 -1.01 21.80
N TRP A 86 3.19 0.28 22.10
CA TRP A 86 4.22 1.16 21.55
C TRP A 86 5.30 1.31 22.62
N SER A 87 6.57 1.23 22.22
CA SER A 87 7.72 1.71 23.00
C SER A 87 8.67 2.42 22.04
N PRO A 88 9.34 3.50 22.47
CA PRO A 88 9.93 4.53 21.61
C PRO A 88 11.06 4.03 20.71
#